data_AF-A0A2D5X4M1-F1
#
_entry.id   AF-A0A2D5X4M1-F1
#
_cell.length_a   1.000
_cell.length_b   1.000
_cell.length_c   1.000
_cell.angle_alpha   90.00
_cell.angle_beta   90.00
_cell.angle_gamma   90.00
#
_symmetry.space_group_name_H-M   'P 1'
#
loop_
_entity.id
_entity.type
_entity.pdbx_description
1 polymer ?
#
loop_
_entity_poly.entity_id
_entity_poly.type
_entity_poly.pdbx_seq_one_letter_code
_entity_poly.pdbx_strand_id
1 'polypeptide(L)'
;MLKLTDDGAKISLQGQPPSGDNGLFWFGSALLVGAVGVAMAMSLLPERLSIGALALLIIGSFFFNRQRQQRKKQLSGVISSGVLWVRAGELVHDSNGKRNSIQLSEGDKVTLFGEQIQILDADDNRKYHISGFDSVQEAKAAQAILQGQALSKRHVNIKMQDSAD
;
A
#
# COMPACT_ATOMS: atom_id res chain seq x y z
N MET A 1 16.09 3.18 6.78
CA MET A 1 17.15 2.33 7.41
C MET A 1 17.31 0.99 6.68
N LEU A 2 18.18 0.95 5.68
CA LEU A 2 18.60 -0.22 4.90
C LEU A 2 19.39 -1.25 5.72
N LYS A 3 18.98 -2.52 5.69
CA LYS A 3 19.82 -3.67 6.08
C LYS A 3 20.05 -4.56 4.86
N LEU A 4 21.26 -4.53 4.30
CA LEU A 4 21.67 -5.48 3.26
C LEU A 4 21.82 -6.86 3.89
N THR A 5 21.16 -7.86 3.29
CA THR A 5 21.30 -9.29 3.60
C THR A 5 21.95 -9.97 2.40
N ASP A 6 22.63 -11.09 2.59
CA ASP A 6 23.42 -11.76 1.54
C ASP A 6 22.59 -12.18 0.30
N ASP A 7 21.26 -12.27 0.43
CA ASP A 7 20.33 -12.62 -0.65
C ASP A 7 19.44 -11.44 -1.15
N GLY A 8 19.61 -10.23 -0.63
CA GLY A 8 18.75 -9.07 -0.97
C GLY A 8 18.76 -7.94 0.08
N ALA A 9 18.01 -6.85 -0.13
CA ALA A 9 17.93 -5.76 0.84
C ALA A 9 16.61 -5.75 1.61
N LYS A 10 16.70 -5.56 2.94
CA LYS A 10 15.55 -5.24 3.78
C LYS A 10 15.48 -3.74 3.96
N ILE A 11 14.35 -3.16 3.61
CA ILE A 11 14.09 -1.72 3.66
C ILE A 11 12.86 -1.52 4.51
N SER A 12 12.99 -0.76 5.60
CA SER A 12 11.82 -0.33 6.38
C SER A 12 11.21 0.89 5.73
N LEU A 13 9.96 0.78 5.31
CA LEU A 13 9.15 1.88 4.82
C LEU A 13 8.50 2.58 6.03
N GLN A 14 8.81 3.87 6.20
CA GLN A 14 8.31 4.70 7.29
C GLN A 14 7.09 5.53 6.88
N GLY A 15 6.53 5.32 5.69
CA GLY A 15 5.35 6.06 5.27
C GLY A 15 4.20 5.80 6.24
N GLN A 16 3.47 6.86 6.58
CA GLN A 16 2.24 6.70 7.34
C GLN A 16 1.29 5.84 6.49
N PRO A 17 0.66 4.78 7.04
CA PRO A 17 -0.46 4.17 6.35
C PRO A 17 -1.47 5.28 6.06
N PRO A 18 -2.04 5.37 4.85
CA PRO A 18 -2.95 6.46 4.49
C PRO A 18 -4.00 6.53 5.58
N SER A 19 -3.96 7.62 6.35
CA SER A 19 -4.81 7.85 7.50
C SER A 19 -6.22 7.55 7.03
N GLY A 20 -6.83 6.52 7.63
CA GLY A 20 -8.16 6.08 7.24
C GLY A 20 -9.07 7.29 7.24
N ASP A 21 -9.44 7.74 6.05
CA ASP A 21 -10.07 9.03 5.87
C ASP A 21 -11.37 9.05 6.67
N ASN A 22 -11.43 9.92 7.69
CA ASN A 22 -12.54 10.00 8.63
C ASN A 22 -13.88 10.13 7.90
N GLY A 23 -13.91 10.68 6.68
CA GLY A 23 -15.13 10.80 5.88
C GLY A 23 -15.84 9.47 5.60
N LEU A 24 -15.13 8.40 5.26
CA LEU A 24 -15.77 7.10 5.01
C LEU A 24 -16.26 6.46 6.32
N PHE A 25 -15.52 6.66 7.41
CA PHE A 25 -15.95 6.23 8.73
C PHE A 25 -17.24 6.95 9.17
N TRP A 26 -17.28 8.29 9.08
CA TRP A 26 -18.46 9.11 9.39
C TRP A 26 -19.64 8.80 8.50
N PHE A 27 -19.42 8.54 7.20
CA PHE A 27 -20.48 8.12 6.29
C PHE A 27 -21.06 6.76 6.70
N GLY A 28 -20.21 5.81 7.10
CA GLY A 28 -20.63 4.52 7.65
C GLY A 28 -21.45 4.70 8.94
N SER A 29 -21.01 5.56 9.85
CA SER A 29 -21.76 5.89 11.07
C SER A 29 -23.11 6.53 10.77
N ALA A 30 -23.18 7.45 9.81
CA ALA A 30 -24.43 8.08 9.37
C ALA A 30 -25.40 7.06 8.76
N LEU A 31 -24.90 6.09 7.99
CA LEU A 31 -25.70 4.98 7.47
C LEU A 31 -26.26 4.10 8.60
N LEU A 32 -25.47 3.85 9.64
CA LEU A 32 -25.88 3.04 10.80
C LEU A 32 -26.99 3.75 11.58
N VAL A 33 -26.81 5.04 11.87
CA VAL A 33 -27.85 5.88 12.50
C VAL A 33 -29.09 5.97 11.61
N GLY A 34 -28.91 6.11 10.30
CA GLY A 34 -30.00 6.10 9.31
C GLY A 34 -30.77 4.78 9.32
N ALA A 35 -30.11 3.64 9.46
CA ALA A 35 -30.75 2.33 9.57
C ALA A 35 -31.59 2.20 10.85
N VAL A 36 -31.09 2.68 11.98
CA VAL A 36 -31.86 2.74 13.23
C VAL A 36 -33.09 3.66 13.06
N GLY A 37 -32.91 4.81 12.38
CA GLY A 37 -34.00 5.72 12.06
C GLY A 37 -35.08 5.10 11.17
N VAL A 38 -34.68 4.34 10.14
CA VAL A 38 -35.62 3.60 9.28
C VAL A 38 -36.34 2.51 10.06
N ALA A 39 -35.66 1.79 10.96
CA ALA A 39 -36.31 0.79 11.81
C ALA A 39 -37.36 1.42 12.75
N MET A 40 -37.08 2.59 13.32
CA MET A 40 -38.09 3.33 14.09
C MET A 40 -39.23 3.84 13.22
N ALA A 41 -38.93 4.34 12.01
CA ALA A 41 -39.94 4.77 11.05
C ALA A 41 -40.89 3.62 10.68
N MET A 42 -40.36 2.42 10.44
CA MET A 42 -41.18 1.23 10.16
C MET A 42 -42.10 0.85 11.33
N SER A 43 -41.72 1.17 12.57
CA SER A 43 -42.53 0.92 13.77
C SER A 43 -43.65 1.95 13.97
N LEU A 44 -43.44 3.19 13.52
CA LEU A 44 -44.28 4.35 13.88
C LEU A 44 -45.08 4.95 12.71
N LEU A 45 -44.66 4.74 11.45
CA LEU A 45 -45.22 5.39 10.27
C LEU A 45 -46.02 4.42 9.37
N PRO A 46 -46.98 4.95 8.58
CA PRO A 46 -47.69 4.18 7.58
C PRO A 46 -46.73 3.56 6.55
N GLU A 47 -47.04 2.33 6.11
CA GLU A 47 -46.20 1.51 5.21
C GLU A 47 -45.64 2.26 3.99
N ARG A 48 -46.41 3.20 3.44
CA ARG A 48 -46.04 3.99 2.25
C ARG A 48 -44.82 4.88 2.47
N LEU A 49 -44.69 5.48 3.67
CA LEU A 49 -43.54 6.34 4.01
C LEU A 49 -42.32 5.49 4.38
N SER A 50 -42.56 4.35 5.03
CA SER A 50 -41.53 3.39 5.41
C SER A 50 -40.80 2.79 4.20
N ILE A 51 -41.53 2.54 3.10
CA ILE A 51 -40.94 2.09 1.82
C ILE A 51 -40.00 3.16 1.24
N GLY A 52 -40.40 4.44 1.31
CA GLY A 52 -39.54 5.55 0.86
C GLY A 52 -38.26 5.68 1.70
N ALA A 53 -38.38 5.53 3.02
CA ALA A 53 -37.24 5.56 3.93
C ALA A 53 -36.25 4.40 3.68
N LEU A 54 -36.76 3.20 3.41
CA LEU A 54 -35.98 2.04 2.98
C LEU A 54 -35.24 2.30 1.66
N ALA A 55 -35.93 2.87 0.67
CA ALA A 55 -35.32 3.18 -0.63
C ALA A 55 -34.13 4.15 -0.49
N LEU A 56 -34.25 5.18 0.35
CA LEU A 56 -33.16 6.11 0.63
C LEU A 56 -31.96 5.41 1.29
N LEU A 57 -32.21 4.51 2.25
CA LEU A 57 -31.15 3.74 2.90
C LEU A 57 -30.42 2.85 1.89
N ILE A 58 -31.15 2.16 1.02
CA ILE A 58 -30.57 1.31 -0.03
C ILE A 58 -29.68 2.13 -0.97
N ILE A 59 -30.14 3.29 -1.43
CA ILE A 59 -29.37 4.18 -2.31
C ILE A 59 -28.10 4.67 -1.60
N GLY A 60 -28.21 5.10 -0.34
CA GLY A 60 -27.06 5.52 0.47
C GLY A 60 -26.03 4.40 0.66
N SER A 61 -26.49 3.19 0.93
CA SER A 61 -25.66 1.99 1.07
C SER A 61 -24.95 1.63 -0.25
N PHE A 62 -25.63 1.78 -1.39
CA PHE A 62 -25.03 1.57 -2.71
C PHE A 62 -23.88 2.55 -2.98
N PHE A 63 -24.08 3.83 -2.71
CA PHE A 63 -23.02 4.85 -2.85
C PHE A 63 -21.84 4.57 -1.92
N PHE A 64 -22.11 4.22 -0.66
CA PHE A 64 -21.07 3.84 0.29
C PHE A 64 -20.25 2.66 -0.20
N ASN A 65 -20.92 1.60 -0.68
CA ASN A 65 -20.24 0.41 -1.16
C ASN A 65 -19.40 0.71 -2.41
N ARG A 66 -19.93 1.52 -3.34
CA ARG A 66 -19.19 1.96 -4.53
C ARG A 66 -17.95 2.78 -4.15
N GLN A 67 -18.08 3.76 -3.26
CA GLN A 67 -16.97 4.59 -2.80
C GLN A 67 -15.92 3.75 -2.05
N ARG A 68 -16.37 2.83 -1.19
CA ARG A 68 -15.50 1.87 -0.49
C ARG A 68 -14.73 0.99 -1.48
N GLN A 69 -15.39 0.48 -2.52
CA GLN A 69 -14.74 -0.32 -3.56
C GLN A 69 -13.75 0.51 -4.38
N GLN A 70 -14.08 1.74 -4.76
CA GLN A 70 -13.16 2.64 -5.46
C GLN A 70 -11.90 2.91 -4.61
N ARG A 71 -12.04 3.17 -3.31
CA ARG A 71 -10.88 3.30 -2.42
C ARG A 71 -10.06 2.02 -2.32
N LYS A 72 -10.72 0.86 -2.20
CA LYS A 72 -10.00 -0.43 -2.21
C LYS A 72 -9.19 -0.62 -3.49
N LYS A 73 -9.71 -0.20 -4.64
CA LYS A 73 -8.98 -0.22 -5.92
C LYS A 73 -7.81 0.77 -5.94
N GLN A 74 -8.01 1.99 -5.45
CA GLN A 74 -6.95 3.02 -5.37
C GLN A 74 -5.83 2.64 -4.39
N LEU A 75 -6.17 1.92 -3.32
CA LEU A 75 -5.22 1.42 -2.33
C LEU A 75 -4.63 0.04 -2.73
N SER A 76 -5.21 -0.63 -3.72
CA SER A 76 -4.68 -1.89 -4.24
C SER A 76 -3.34 -1.61 -4.90
N GLY A 77 -2.30 -2.33 -4.47
CA GLY A 77 -0.94 -2.13 -4.96
C GLY A 77 -0.21 -0.92 -4.37
N VAL A 78 -0.79 -0.18 -3.42
CA VAL A 78 -0.08 0.91 -2.71
C VAL A 78 0.57 0.37 -1.44
N ILE A 79 1.89 0.41 -1.40
CA ILE A 79 2.71 -0.04 -0.27
C ILE A 79 3.44 1.18 0.30
N SER A 80 2.98 1.71 1.43
CA SER A 80 3.60 2.91 2.05
C SER A 80 4.34 2.63 3.36
N SER A 81 4.13 1.46 3.99
CA SER A 81 4.63 1.17 5.33
C SER A 81 4.99 -0.30 5.50
N GLY A 82 5.87 -0.62 6.45
CA GLY A 82 6.27 -2.00 6.78
C GLY A 82 7.68 -2.34 6.31
N VAL A 83 8.06 -3.63 6.34
CA VAL A 83 9.39 -4.08 5.93
C VAL A 83 9.31 -4.68 4.53
N LEU A 84 9.97 -4.04 3.58
CA LEU A 84 10.10 -4.51 2.22
C LEU A 84 11.40 -5.31 2.08
N TRP A 85 11.29 -6.59 1.73
CA TRP A 85 12.44 -7.42 1.37
C TRP A 85 12.50 -7.47 -0.14
N VAL A 86 13.57 -6.92 -0.70
CA VAL A 86 13.78 -6.79 -2.12
C VAL A 86 14.81 -7.83 -2.56
N ARG A 87 14.42 -8.72 -3.47
CA ARG A 87 15.27 -9.71 -4.15
C ARG A 87 15.19 -9.49 -5.67
N ALA A 88 16.12 -10.08 -6.41
CA ALA A 88 16.06 -10.04 -7.88
C ALA A 88 14.77 -10.72 -8.37
N GLY A 89 13.88 -9.96 -9.02
CA GLY A 89 12.60 -10.46 -9.55
C GLY A 89 11.50 -10.74 -8.50
N GLU A 90 11.76 -10.55 -7.20
CA GLU A 90 10.79 -10.81 -6.14
C GLU A 90 10.79 -9.71 -5.06
N LEU A 91 9.61 -9.30 -4.65
CA LEU A 91 9.34 -8.38 -3.57
C LEU A 91 8.54 -9.08 -2.48
N VAL A 92 9.06 -9.16 -1.27
CA VAL A 92 8.28 -9.64 -0.13
C VAL A 92 7.96 -8.46 0.77
N HIS A 93 6.68 -8.10 0.85
CA HIS A 93 6.18 -7.07 1.74
C HIS A 93 5.71 -7.70 3.05
N ASP A 94 6.35 -7.38 4.17
CA ASP A 94 5.92 -7.76 5.51
C ASP A 94 5.27 -6.55 6.20
N SER A 95 3.96 -6.61 6.39
CA SER A 95 3.20 -5.61 7.13
C SER A 95 2.54 -6.26 8.33
N ASN A 96 3.01 -5.93 9.54
CA ASN A 96 2.47 -6.41 10.82
C ASN A 96 2.27 -7.94 10.88
N GLY A 97 3.21 -8.71 10.32
CA GLY A 97 3.18 -10.18 10.32
C GLY A 97 2.45 -10.81 9.14
N LYS A 98 1.87 -10.02 8.22
CA LYS A 98 1.37 -10.51 6.94
C LYS A 98 2.46 -10.33 5.87
N ARG A 99 3.02 -11.46 5.42
CA ARG A 99 3.97 -11.49 4.31
C ARG A 99 3.24 -11.72 3.00
N ASN A 100 3.35 -10.76 2.10
CA ASN A 100 2.89 -10.86 0.73
C ASN A 100 4.13 -10.93 -0.19
N SER A 101 4.37 -12.10 -0.78
CA SER A 101 5.33 -12.22 -1.89
C SER A 101 4.68 -11.74 -3.18
N ILE A 102 5.40 -10.87 -3.89
CA ILE A 102 5.03 -10.23 -5.14
C ILE A 102 6.15 -10.58 -6.12
N GLN A 103 5.85 -11.40 -7.11
CA GLN A 103 6.78 -11.73 -8.19
C GLN A 103 6.62 -10.71 -9.31
N LEU A 104 7.73 -10.18 -9.82
CA LEU A 104 7.71 -9.35 -11.02
C LEU A 104 7.69 -10.26 -12.26
N SER A 105 6.88 -9.89 -13.23
CA SER A 105 6.84 -10.55 -14.55
C SER A 105 7.92 -9.96 -15.47
N GLU A 106 8.41 -10.73 -16.45
CA GLU A 106 9.48 -10.27 -17.38
C GLU A 106 9.13 -9.00 -18.19
N GLY A 107 7.84 -8.64 -18.30
CA GLY A 107 7.38 -7.41 -18.95
C GLY A 107 7.18 -6.20 -18.01
N ASP A 108 7.38 -6.37 -16.71
CA ASP A 108 7.11 -5.32 -15.72
C ASP A 108 8.22 -4.25 -15.75
N LYS A 109 7.84 -2.99 -15.88
CA LYS A 109 8.75 -1.82 -15.85
C LYS A 109 8.79 -1.21 -14.45
N VAL A 110 10.00 -1.09 -13.90
CA VAL A 110 10.23 -0.45 -12.59
C VAL A 110 10.72 0.99 -12.80
N THR A 111 9.86 1.95 -12.50
CA THR A 111 10.13 3.40 -12.63
C THR A 111 10.33 4.04 -11.25
N LEU A 112 11.30 4.95 -11.16
CA LEU A 112 11.61 5.70 -9.94
C LEU A 112 11.11 7.14 -10.07
N PHE A 113 10.33 7.59 -9.09
CA PHE A 113 9.83 8.96 -8.98
C PHE A 113 10.27 9.54 -7.63
N GLY A 114 11.45 10.15 -7.58
CA GLY A 114 12.02 10.71 -6.35
C GLY A 114 12.23 9.62 -5.29
N GLU A 115 11.45 9.68 -4.21
CA GLU A 115 11.47 8.72 -3.09
C GLU A 115 10.41 7.61 -3.23
N GLN A 116 9.91 7.38 -4.45
CA GLN A 116 8.84 6.43 -4.72
C GLN A 116 9.21 5.53 -5.90
N ILE A 117 8.74 4.28 -5.86
CA ILE A 117 8.90 3.30 -6.93
C ILE A 117 7.53 2.94 -7.47
N GLN A 118 7.38 2.93 -8.80
CA GLN A 118 6.20 2.42 -9.48
C GLN A 118 6.58 1.21 -10.33
N ILE A 119 5.78 0.16 -10.22
CA ILE A 119 5.87 -1.05 -11.05
C ILE A 119 4.69 -1.00 -12.00
N LEU A 120 4.99 -0.90 -13.29
CA LEU A 120 4.04 -0.85 -14.40
C LEU A 120 4.07 -2.21 -15.10
N ASP A 121 2.91 -2.72 -15.50
CA ASP A 121 2.80 -3.92 -16.33
C ASP A 121 3.22 -3.63 -17.79
N ALA A 122 3.26 -4.66 -18.63
CA ALA A 122 3.59 -4.54 -20.06
C ALA A 122 2.68 -3.54 -20.80
N ASP A 123 1.44 -3.38 -20.34
CA ASP A 123 0.43 -2.43 -20.86
C ASP A 123 0.52 -1.03 -20.23
N ASP A 124 1.61 -0.70 -19.51
CA ASP A 124 1.82 0.55 -18.80
C ASP A 124 0.79 0.82 -17.67
N ASN A 125 0.09 -0.23 -17.24
CA ASN A 125 -0.85 -0.18 -16.12
C ASN A 125 -0.08 -0.27 -14.79
N ARG A 126 -0.37 0.65 -13.87
CA ARG A 126 0.24 0.67 -12.52
C ARG A 126 -0.20 -0.56 -11.71
N LYS A 127 0.73 -1.51 -11.55
CA LYS A 127 0.60 -2.73 -10.74
C LYS A 127 0.87 -2.43 -9.27
N TYR A 128 1.98 -1.75 -8.98
CA TYR A 128 2.37 -1.39 -7.62
C TYR A 128 2.95 0.01 -7.52
N HIS A 129 2.81 0.61 -6.35
CA HIS A 129 3.41 1.87 -5.98
C HIS A 129 3.89 1.80 -4.55
N ILE A 130 5.20 1.90 -4.42
CA ILE A 130 5.93 1.75 -3.18
C ILE A 130 6.42 3.14 -2.78
N SER A 131 6.05 3.60 -1.61
CA SER A 131 6.41 4.90 -1.05
C SER A 131 6.83 4.74 0.42
N GLY A 132 7.34 5.81 1.03
CA GLY A 132 7.80 5.78 2.43
C GLY A 132 9.25 5.33 2.60
N PHE A 133 10.06 5.41 1.54
CA PHE A 133 11.51 5.28 1.65
C PHE A 133 12.09 6.44 2.48
N ASP A 134 13.13 6.16 3.25
CA ASP A 134 13.78 7.15 4.13
C ASP A 134 14.60 8.18 3.34
N SER A 135 15.06 7.79 2.14
CA SER A 135 15.76 8.68 1.21
C SER A 135 15.66 8.19 -0.23
N VAL A 136 15.89 9.11 -1.17
CA VAL A 136 16.01 8.82 -2.62
C VAL A 136 17.07 7.75 -2.90
N GLN A 137 18.14 7.68 -2.08
CA GLN A 137 19.18 6.66 -2.23
C GLN A 137 18.67 5.26 -1.88
N GLU A 138 17.80 5.12 -0.87
CA GLU A 138 17.17 3.84 -0.55
C GLU A 138 16.22 3.39 -1.66
N ALA A 139 15.44 4.32 -2.23
CA ALA A 139 14.56 4.03 -3.36
C ALA A 139 15.36 3.61 -4.61
N LYS A 140 16.48 4.29 -4.90
CA LYS A 140 17.36 3.93 -6.02
C LYS A 140 18.03 2.56 -5.81
N ALA A 141 18.45 2.25 -4.58
CA ALA A 141 19.02 0.94 -4.26
C ALA A 141 17.98 -0.17 -4.42
N ALA A 142 16.75 0.04 -3.95
CA ALA A 142 15.66 -0.91 -4.13
C ALA A 142 15.36 -1.15 -5.62
N GLN A 143 15.27 -0.09 -6.43
CA GLN A 143 15.09 -0.20 -7.88
C GLN A 143 16.19 -1.04 -8.53
N ALA A 144 17.46 -0.79 -8.19
CA ALA A 144 18.60 -1.52 -8.73
C ALA A 144 18.51 -3.03 -8.45
N ILE A 145 18.19 -3.41 -7.20
CA ILE A 145 18.02 -4.83 -6.84
C ILE A 145 16.85 -5.46 -7.60
N LEU A 146 15.74 -4.75 -7.75
CA LEU A 146 14.56 -5.24 -8.47
C LEU A 146 14.85 -5.54 -9.93
N GLN A 147 15.69 -4.74 -10.55
CA GLN A 147 16.16 -4.93 -11.93
C GLN A 147 17.28 -5.98 -12.03
N GLY A 148 17.62 -6.67 -10.93
CA GLY A 148 18.66 -7.70 -10.90
C GLY A 148 20.08 -7.14 -10.86
N GLN A 149 20.28 -5.84 -10.63
CA GLN A 149 21.61 -5.30 -10.37
C GLN A 149 22.06 -5.71 -8.97
N ALA A 150 23.14 -6.50 -8.91
CA ALA A 150 23.80 -6.85 -7.67
C ALA A 150 24.28 -5.57 -6.96
N LEU A 151 23.70 -5.27 -5.79
CA LEU A 151 24.26 -4.26 -4.90
C LEU A 151 25.65 -4.74 -4.48
N SER A 152 26.69 -4.17 -5.08
CA SER A 152 28.06 -4.40 -4.66
C SER A 152 28.15 -4.09 -3.17
N LYS A 153 28.30 -5.13 -2.35
CA LYS A 153 28.63 -5.00 -0.93
C LYS A 153 29.76 -3.99 -0.83
N ARG A 154 29.48 -2.79 -0.31
CA ARG A 154 30.53 -1.89 0.14
C ARG A 154 31.06 -2.48 1.44
N HIS A 155 31.80 -3.58 1.34
CA HIS A 155 32.80 -3.95 2.33
C HIS A 155 33.76 -2.77 2.38
N VAL A 156 33.53 -1.84 3.32
CA VAL A 156 34.59 -0.94 3.71
C VAL A 156 35.56 -1.79 4.52
N ASN A 157 36.41 -2.53 3.81
CA ASN A 157 37.56 -3.19 4.38
C ASN A 157 38.60 -2.10 4.60
N ILE A 158 38.54 -1.42 5.75
CA ILE A 158 39.64 -0.55 6.18
C ILE A 158 40.76 -1.50 6.59
N LYS A 159 41.65 -1.82 5.65
CA LYS A 159 42.99 -2.30 5.99
C LYS A 159 43.72 -1.14 6.67
N MET A 160 43.91 -1.22 7.99
CA MET A 160 45.06 -0.57 8.62
C MET A 160 46.24 -1.53 8.45
N GLN A 161 47.01 -1.31 7.39
CA GLN A 161 48.44 -1.61 7.42
C GLN A 161 49.07 -0.51 8.27
N ASP A 162 49.58 -0.86 9.44
CA ASP A 162 50.73 -0.16 10.00
C ASP A 162 51.83 -1.19 10.18
N SER A 163 52.66 -1.28 9.14
CA SER A 163 54.03 -1.72 9.21
C SER A 163 54.89 -0.53 9.66
N ALA A 164 55.55 -0.65 10.81
CA ALA A 164 56.76 0.08 11.13
C ALA A 164 57.55 -0.73 12.17
N ASP A 165 58.86 -0.81 11.92
CA ASP A 165 59.89 -1.61 12.60
C ASP A 165 60.03 -1.37 14.11
#